data_AF-A0A927BR02-F1
#
_entry.id   AF-A0A927BR02-F1
#
_cell.length_a   1.000
_cell.length_b   1.000
_cell.length_c   1.000
_cell.angle_alpha   90.00
_cell.angle_beta   90.00
_cell.angle_gamma   90.00
#
_symmetry.space_group_name_H-M   'P 1'
#
loop_
_entity.id
_entity.type
_entity.pdbx_description
1 polymer ?
#
loop_
_entity_poly.entity_id
_entity_poly.type
_entity_poly.pdbx_seq_one_letter_code
_entity_poly.pdbx_strand_id
1 'polypeptide(L)'
;MTRIEEGKTTEKRFRRAAAAVKGPALHLPEGTRVPAGWSAVRIGAAGEEALLQWSEAGEASPLMPESGAVLRLCLALNMHQIKRVEARLGGGEPLGSLDIRYGYVFQPFELQLTAAQAQAAVREGIVLWTSADTGPVWVFDSLGGAADKAFFAPHLLLEDTATGGAAGSGRRERFLAAFLSLTSLQPFGWIEGCVLDGLYDLRPHVGARRADDALDAHLSQYLDDHGRLRYEDLFSRPADGRLTTIEATLPAGVLVKRDPGHPLIAAVIAYWASLEKEGLVMDGSIVTAEGAYTIAYPMAAAAVRLQRPALAEQAVRQLLGRRDRLARGRDFYLRSADGGARMTFRNWARAWAWYLLGMTRTWTELTDGGLAGVAGLPEVEAELRRAAAAALSWRGADRLWSCYLDDPASGTETSGSAGIAAALALGARSGALPEAMAERACETLNALTGYLSVDGVLHGVSQHNAGGDELQRGGYRVYAQMGMGLLAQLDAALAGMPGMAAAAAEAWRR
;
A
#
# COMPACT_ATOMS: atom_id res chain seq x y z
N MET A 1 16.23 26.38 -2.00
CA MET A 1 15.12 26.56 -2.96
C MET A 1 15.19 25.62 -4.18
N THR A 2 16.25 24.82 -4.35
CA THR A 2 16.54 24.10 -5.61
C THR A 2 16.06 22.63 -5.71
N ARG A 3 15.65 21.95 -4.63
CA ARG A 3 15.22 20.53 -4.67
C ARG A 3 13.70 20.29 -4.80
N ILE A 4 12.88 21.27 -4.42
CA ILE A 4 11.41 21.17 -4.54
C ILE A 4 10.99 21.41 -6.00
N GLU A 5 11.74 22.24 -6.73
CA GLU A 5 11.51 22.42 -8.16
C GLU A 5 11.82 21.15 -8.96
N GLU A 6 12.93 20.45 -8.69
CA GLU A 6 13.28 19.19 -9.37
C GLU A 6 12.19 18.11 -9.27
N GLY A 7 11.52 17.99 -8.12
CA GLY A 7 10.39 17.08 -7.94
C GLY A 7 9.19 17.43 -8.83
N LYS A 8 8.85 18.72 -8.91
CA LYS A 8 7.76 19.24 -9.76
C LYS A 8 8.07 19.12 -11.26
N THR A 9 9.34 19.26 -11.67
CA THR A 9 9.75 19.05 -13.07
C THR A 9 9.76 17.58 -13.45
N THR A 10 10.11 16.69 -12.52
CA THR A 10 10.15 15.24 -12.78
C THR A 10 8.75 14.64 -12.93
N GLU A 11 7.79 15.08 -12.13
CA GLU A 11 6.40 14.58 -12.20
C GLU A 11 5.70 15.00 -13.51
N LYS A 12 5.93 16.24 -13.96
CA LYS A 12 5.46 16.74 -15.26
C LYS A 12 6.12 16.06 -16.47
N ARG A 13 7.29 15.42 -16.27
CA ARG A 13 8.02 14.74 -17.34
C ARG A 13 7.35 13.44 -17.77
N PHE A 14 6.71 12.74 -16.84
CA PHE A 14 6.14 11.42 -17.10
C PHE A 14 4.62 11.42 -17.19
N ARG A 15 3.93 12.34 -16.52
CA ARG A 15 2.46 12.32 -16.49
C ARG A 15 1.89 13.45 -17.32
N ARG A 16 0.91 13.10 -18.14
CA ARG A 16 0.07 14.06 -18.84
C ARG A 16 -1.39 13.86 -18.44
N ALA A 17 -1.86 14.71 -17.54
CA ALA A 17 -3.25 14.67 -17.07
C ALA A 17 -4.23 15.03 -18.19
N ALA A 18 -5.41 14.40 -18.17
CA ALA A 18 -6.52 14.81 -19.02
C ALA A 18 -6.92 16.25 -18.66
N ALA A 19 -7.03 17.10 -19.68
CA ALA A 19 -7.52 18.47 -19.56
C ALA A 19 -8.99 18.52 -19.15
N ALA A 20 -9.79 17.57 -19.65
CA ALA A 20 -11.19 17.42 -19.28
C ALA A 20 -11.58 15.96 -19.08
N VAL A 21 -12.42 15.75 -18.07
CA VAL A 21 -13.09 14.48 -17.80
C VAL A 21 -14.58 14.76 -17.82
N LYS A 22 -15.26 14.32 -18.88
CA LYS A 22 -16.70 14.50 -19.06
C LYS A 22 -17.38 13.16 -18.83
N GLY A 23 -18.57 13.17 -18.25
CA GLY A 23 -19.35 11.96 -18.03
C GLY A 23 -20.78 12.29 -17.63
N PRO A 24 -21.62 11.27 -17.43
CA PRO A 24 -22.96 11.46 -16.91
C PRO A 24 -22.94 12.14 -15.53
N ALA A 25 -24.09 12.66 -15.12
CA ALA A 25 -24.26 13.22 -13.79
C ALA A 25 -23.81 12.22 -12.71
N LEU A 26 -23.01 12.71 -11.75
CA LEU A 26 -22.48 11.89 -10.68
C LEU A 26 -23.61 11.41 -9.77
N HIS A 27 -23.86 10.11 -9.78
CA HIS A 27 -24.74 9.42 -8.84
C HIS A 27 -23.90 8.41 -8.07
N LEU A 28 -23.69 8.65 -6.78
CA LEU A 28 -22.98 7.73 -5.91
C LEU A 28 -23.95 6.66 -5.37
N PRO A 29 -23.49 5.43 -5.11
CA PRO A 29 -24.27 4.44 -4.38
C PRO A 29 -24.71 4.98 -3.02
N GLU A 30 -25.90 4.58 -2.57
CA GLU A 30 -26.46 5.03 -1.29
C GLU A 30 -25.49 4.78 -0.13
N GLY A 31 -25.29 5.80 0.72
CA GLY A 31 -24.43 5.71 1.90
C GLY A 31 -22.92 5.76 1.62
N THR A 32 -22.50 6.01 0.37
CA THR A 32 -21.07 6.15 0.02
C THR A 32 -20.63 7.60 -0.12
N ARG A 33 -19.32 7.84 0.02
CA ARG A 33 -18.71 9.18 -0.13
C ARG A 33 -17.37 9.07 -0.86
N VAL A 34 -17.09 10.03 -1.74
CA VAL A 34 -15.75 10.19 -2.34
C VAL A 34 -14.80 10.73 -1.26
N PRO A 35 -13.61 10.15 -1.07
CA PRO A 35 -12.72 10.50 0.03
C PRO A 35 -12.20 11.93 -0.04
N ALA A 36 -11.78 12.45 1.11
CA ALA A 36 -11.06 13.72 1.25
C ALA A 36 -11.74 14.95 0.62
N GLY A 37 -13.05 14.87 0.35
CA GLY A 37 -13.80 15.91 -0.35
C GLY A 37 -13.39 16.08 -1.81
N TRP A 38 -12.77 15.06 -2.41
CA TRP A 38 -12.38 15.06 -3.81
C TRP A 38 -13.59 14.82 -4.72
N SER A 39 -13.39 14.97 -6.03
CA SER A 39 -14.41 14.83 -7.06
C SER A 39 -14.18 13.59 -7.93
N ALA A 40 -15.26 13.07 -8.49
CA ALA A 40 -15.25 11.82 -9.25
C ALA A 40 -16.16 11.92 -10.47
N VAL A 41 -15.89 11.06 -11.45
CA VAL A 41 -16.74 10.82 -12.60
C VAL A 41 -17.27 9.38 -12.56
N ARG A 42 -18.51 9.20 -12.99
CA ARG A 42 -19.13 7.88 -13.16
C ARG A 42 -18.90 7.40 -14.60
N ILE A 43 -18.44 6.16 -14.75
CA ILE A 43 -18.33 5.44 -16.02
C ILE A 43 -19.45 4.41 -16.04
N GLY A 44 -20.48 4.63 -16.87
CA GLY A 44 -21.66 3.78 -16.96
C GLY A 44 -21.64 2.85 -18.17
N ALA A 45 -22.82 2.31 -18.52
CA ALA A 45 -23.00 1.52 -19.73
C ALA A 45 -22.97 2.41 -21.00
N ALA A 46 -23.14 1.82 -22.18
CA ALA A 46 -23.30 2.59 -23.41
C ALA A 46 -24.45 3.62 -23.28
N GLY A 47 -24.21 4.87 -23.72
CA GLY A 47 -25.09 6.03 -23.47
C GLY A 47 -24.82 6.77 -22.15
N GLU A 48 -24.00 6.21 -21.26
CA GLU A 48 -23.52 6.82 -20.02
C GLU A 48 -21.98 6.81 -19.96
N GLU A 49 -21.33 6.97 -21.12
CA GLU A 49 -19.88 6.91 -21.25
C GLU A 49 -19.18 8.12 -20.61
N ALA A 50 -17.94 7.91 -20.19
CA ALA A 50 -17.04 9.00 -19.85
C ALA A 50 -16.09 9.30 -21.02
N LEU A 51 -15.78 10.57 -21.24
CA LEU A 51 -14.82 11.05 -22.23
C LEU A 51 -13.66 11.76 -21.53
N LEU A 52 -12.45 11.29 -21.79
CA LEU A 52 -11.19 11.91 -21.40
C LEU A 52 -10.63 12.71 -22.57
N GLN A 53 -10.22 13.97 -22.35
CA GLN A 53 -9.65 14.83 -23.39
C GLN A 53 -8.33 15.46 -22.93
N TRP A 54 -7.34 15.55 -23.81
CA TRP A 54 -5.98 16.08 -23.52
C TRP A 54 -5.59 17.32 -24.33
N SER A 55 -6.42 17.70 -25.30
CA SER A 55 -6.29 18.92 -26.06
C SER A 55 -7.69 19.48 -26.34
N GLU A 56 -7.80 20.80 -26.37
CA GLU A 56 -8.98 21.46 -26.92
C GLU A 56 -8.89 21.47 -28.45
N ALA A 57 -10.05 21.52 -29.13
CA ALA A 57 -10.09 21.57 -30.59
C ALA A 57 -9.36 22.83 -31.09
N GLY A 58 -8.20 22.65 -31.75
CA GLY A 58 -7.41 23.73 -32.34
C GLY A 58 -6.07 24.04 -31.65
N GLU A 59 -5.74 23.39 -30.53
CA GLU A 59 -4.41 23.51 -29.92
C GLU A 59 -3.38 22.59 -30.59
N ALA A 60 -2.11 23.01 -30.61
CA ALA A 60 -1.03 22.18 -31.09
C ALA A 60 -0.92 20.92 -30.23
N SER A 61 -1.09 19.73 -30.84
CA SER A 61 -0.86 18.47 -30.16
C SER A 61 0.60 18.40 -29.73
N PRO A 62 0.90 18.31 -28.43
CA PRO A 62 2.27 18.15 -28.00
C PRO A 62 2.78 16.75 -28.38
N LEU A 63 4.08 16.67 -28.59
CA LEU A 63 4.77 15.47 -29.04
C LEU A 63 4.57 14.31 -28.05
N MET A 64 4.19 13.14 -28.56
CA MET A 64 4.17 11.90 -27.79
C MET A 64 5.46 11.11 -28.03
N PRO A 65 5.97 10.36 -27.03
CA PRO A 65 7.09 9.46 -27.22
C PRO A 65 6.79 8.37 -28.26
N GLU A 66 7.82 7.94 -29.00
CA GLU A 66 7.72 6.83 -29.97
C GLU A 66 7.46 5.46 -29.33
N SER A 67 7.67 5.36 -28.02
CA SER A 67 7.44 4.17 -27.19
C SER A 67 5.96 3.89 -26.90
N GLY A 68 5.10 4.90 -27.00
CA GLY A 68 3.72 4.82 -26.53
C GLY A 68 3.52 5.45 -25.16
N ALA A 69 2.40 5.07 -24.53
CA ALA A 69 2.00 5.56 -23.23
C ALA A 69 1.08 4.55 -22.54
N VAL A 70 0.89 4.73 -21.24
CA VAL A 70 -0.07 3.96 -20.45
C VAL A 70 -1.19 4.88 -20.00
N LEU A 71 -2.43 4.55 -20.32
CA LEU A 71 -3.59 5.20 -19.70
C LEU A 71 -3.73 4.67 -18.27
N ARG A 72 -3.71 5.57 -17.28
CA ARG A 72 -3.93 5.21 -15.87
C ARG A 72 -5.19 5.88 -15.32
N LEU A 73 -6.03 5.10 -14.64
CA LEU A 73 -7.24 5.52 -13.95
C LEU A 73 -7.16 5.12 -12.47
N CYS A 74 -7.50 6.01 -11.54
CA CYS A 74 -7.58 5.68 -10.12
C CYS A 74 -9.03 5.64 -9.64
N LEU A 75 -9.38 4.60 -8.87
CA LEU A 75 -10.73 4.44 -8.33
C LEU A 75 -11.06 5.49 -7.27
N ALA A 76 -12.24 6.10 -7.38
CA ALA A 76 -12.78 7.04 -6.39
C ALA A 76 -13.68 6.36 -5.34
N LEU A 77 -14.21 5.18 -5.66
CA LEU A 77 -14.99 4.33 -4.75
C LEU A 77 -14.49 2.89 -4.80
N ASN A 78 -14.64 2.16 -3.69
CA ASN A 78 -14.35 0.72 -3.66
C ASN A 78 -15.36 -0.05 -4.51
N MET A 79 -14.87 -1.10 -5.16
CA MET A 79 -15.63 -2.06 -5.93
C MET A 79 -15.56 -3.42 -5.23
N HIS A 80 -16.71 -4.02 -4.91
CA HIS A 80 -16.78 -5.37 -4.31
C HIS A 80 -17.08 -6.47 -5.33
N GLN A 81 -16.81 -6.20 -6.60
CA GLN A 81 -17.15 -7.06 -7.71
C GLN A 81 -16.05 -7.02 -8.78
N ILE A 82 -16.14 -7.93 -9.75
CA ILE A 82 -15.34 -7.91 -10.96
C ILE A 82 -16.04 -7.00 -11.97
N LYS A 83 -15.28 -6.10 -12.59
CA LYS A 83 -15.76 -5.09 -13.52
C LYS A 83 -14.76 -4.97 -14.67
N ARG A 84 -15.27 -4.59 -15.83
CA ARG A 84 -14.46 -4.34 -17.01
C ARG A 84 -14.79 -2.96 -17.56
N VAL A 85 -13.77 -2.13 -17.69
CA VAL A 85 -13.88 -0.82 -18.34
C VAL A 85 -13.30 -0.95 -19.73
N GLU A 86 -14.15 -0.84 -20.74
CA GLU A 86 -13.76 -0.83 -22.15
C GLU A 86 -13.33 0.58 -22.55
N ALA A 87 -12.37 0.67 -23.47
CA ALA A 87 -11.80 1.92 -23.96
C ALA A 87 -11.71 1.95 -25.48
N ARG A 88 -12.04 3.10 -26.08
CA ARG A 88 -11.87 3.39 -27.51
C ARG A 88 -11.47 4.84 -27.72
N LEU A 89 -10.84 5.12 -28.86
CA LEU A 89 -10.60 6.49 -29.31
C LEU A 89 -11.91 7.22 -29.61
N GLY A 90 -11.89 8.55 -29.55
CA GLY A 90 -13.03 9.39 -29.97
C GLY A 90 -13.53 9.05 -31.38
N GLY A 91 -12.62 8.71 -32.32
CA GLY A 91 -12.95 8.25 -33.67
C GLY A 91 -13.53 6.82 -33.75
N GLY A 92 -13.58 6.06 -32.65
CA GLY A 92 -14.22 4.75 -32.56
C GLY A 92 -13.28 3.54 -32.56
N GLU A 93 -11.98 3.73 -32.81
CA GLU A 93 -10.99 2.63 -32.78
C GLU A 93 -10.85 2.04 -31.36
N PRO A 94 -10.94 0.71 -31.18
CA PRO A 94 -10.82 0.08 -29.87
C PRO A 94 -9.38 0.15 -29.32
N LEU A 95 -9.25 0.47 -28.04
CA LEU A 95 -7.97 0.51 -27.32
C LEU A 95 -7.74 -0.72 -26.43
N GLY A 96 -8.82 -1.39 -26.01
CA GLY A 96 -8.79 -2.53 -25.11
C GLY A 96 -9.61 -2.28 -23.85
N SER A 97 -9.26 -2.94 -22.76
CA SER A 97 -10.04 -2.90 -21.53
C SER A 97 -9.20 -2.99 -20.27
N LEU A 98 -9.64 -2.33 -19.20
CA LEU A 98 -9.12 -2.48 -17.85
C LEU A 98 -9.94 -3.54 -17.10
N ASP A 99 -9.27 -4.58 -16.60
CA ASP A 99 -9.86 -5.62 -15.72
C ASP A 99 -9.71 -5.19 -14.26
N ILE A 100 -10.83 -4.83 -13.62
CA ILE A 100 -10.89 -4.28 -12.27
C ILE A 100 -11.59 -5.29 -11.36
N ARG A 101 -10.83 -5.97 -10.50
CA ARG A 101 -11.37 -6.98 -9.58
C ARG A 101 -11.23 -6.50 -8.16
N TYR A 102 -12.32 -6.34 -7.43
CA TYR A 102 -12.31 -6.00 -5.99
C TYR A 102 -11.43 -4.78 -5.64
N GLY A 103 -11.42 -3.78 -6.53
CA GLY A 103 -10.49 -2.65 -6.43
C GLY A 103 -10.94 -1.59 -5.45
N TYR A 104 -10.04 -1.13 -4.60
CA TYR A 104 -10.32 -0.15 -3.54
C TYR A 104 -9.96 1.28 -3.96
N VAL A 105 -10.44 2.25 -3.18
CA VAL A 105 -10.22 3.70 -3.41
C VAL A 105 -8.72 4.03 -3.53
N PHE A 106 -8.34 4.96 -4.41
CA PHE A 106 -6.96 5.36 -4.73
C PHE A 106 -6.14 4.32 -5.52
N GLN A 107 -6.67 3.12 -5.76
CA GLN A 107 -5.95 2.10 -6.51
C GLN A 107 -5.89 2.44 -8.02
N PRO A 108 -4.70 2.42 -8.63
CA PRO A 108 -4.53 2.65 -10.05
C PRO A 108 -4.76 1.38 -10.89
N PHE A 109 -5.35 1.56 -12.07
CA PHE A 109 -5.52 0.56 -13.12
C PHE A 109 -5.01 1.12 -14.45
N GLU A 110 -4.41 0.25 -15.26
CA GLU A 110 -3.65 0.66 -16.44
C GLU A 110 -4.12 -0.02 -17.72
N LEU A 111 -3.98 0.68 -18.83
CA LEU A 111 -4.14 0.18 -20.20
C LEU A 111 -2.97 0.66 -21.06
N GLN A 112 -2.21 -0.29 -21.62
CA GLN A 112 -1.11 0.02 -22.54
C GLN A 112 -1.64 0.57 -23.86
N LEU A 113 -1.05 1.65 -24.35
CA LEU A 113 -1.31 2.23 -25.66
C LEU A 113 -0.04 2.18 -26.52
N THR A 114 -0.19 1.78 -27.78
CA THR A 114 0.86 1.97 -28.78
C THR A 114 1.13 3.46 -29.01
N ALA A 115 2.28 3.82 -29.61
CA ALA A 115 2.58 5.21 -29.97
C ALA A 115 1.50 5.86 -30.84
N ALA A 116 0.99 5.12 -31.84
CA ALA A 116 -0.09 5.61 -32.71
C ALA A 116 -1.37 5.87 -31.91
N GLN A 117 -1.77 4.95 -31.03
CA GLN A 117 -2.95 5.09 -30.18
C GLN A 117 -2.77 6.23 -29.16
N ALA A 118 -1.59 6.37 -28.56
CA ALA A 118 -1.29 7.43 -27.60
C ALA A 118 -1.36 8.82 -28.27
N GLN A 119 -0.81 8.96 -29.48
CA GLN A 119 -0.92 10.19 -30.27
C GLN A 119 -2.37 10.48 -30.68
N ALA A 120 -3.13 9.45 -31.06
CA ALA A 120 -4.55 9.60 -31.40
C ALA A 120 -5.41 9.95 -30.18
N ALA A 121 -5.15 9.35 -29.02
CA ALA A 121 -5.83 9.65 -27.76
C ALA A 121 -5.70 11.12 -27.37
N VAL A 122 -4.55 11.73 -27.64
CA VAL A 122 -4.33 13.16 -27.40
C VAL A 122 -5.23 14.03 -28.28
N ARG A 123 -5.39 13.66 -29.56
CA ARG A 123 -6.15 14.42 -30.55
C ARG A 123 -7.66 14.20 -30.43
N GLU A 124 -8.07 12.97 -30.19
CA GLU A 124 -9.46 12.52 -30.30
C GLU A 124 -10.12 12.31 -28.94
N GLY A 125 -9.33 12.17 -27.88
CA GLY A 125 -9.80 11.73 -26.58
C GLY A 125 -10.00 10.22 -26.49
N ILE A 126 -10.30 9.75 -25.28
CA ILE A 126 -10.62 8.36 -24.98
C ILE A 126 -12.02 8.29 -24.39
N VAL A 127 -12.87 7.45 -24.98
CA VAL A 127 -14.20 7.12 -24.49
C VAL A 127 -14.13 5.84 -23.67
N LEU A 128 -14.70 5.87 -22.47
CA LEU A 128 -14.71 4.78 -21.50
C LEU A 128 -16.14 4.37 -21.16
N TRP A 129 -16.40 3.06 -21.09
CA TRP A 129 -17.69 2.52 -20.68
C TRP A 129 -17.53 1.17 -19.99
N THR A 130 -18.59 0.75 -19.30
CA THR A 130 -18.70 -0.59 -18.69
C THR A 130 -19.71 -1.42 -19.46
N SER A 131 -19.61 -2.75 -19.38
CA SER A 131 -20.67 -3.63 -19.86
C SER A 131 -21.90 -3.50 -18.94
N ALA A 132 -23.11 -3.51 -19.52
CA ALA A 132 -24.35 -3.23 -18.80
C ALA A 132 -24.64 -4.20 -17.63
N ASP A 133 -24.15 -5.44 -17.76
CA ASP A 133 -24.22 -6.49 -16.73
C ASP A 133 -23.27 -6.24 -15.56
N THR A 134 -22.14 -5.57 -15.80
CA THR A 134 -21.18 -5.23 -14.75
C THR A 134 -21.58 -3.96 -14.00
N GLY A 135 -22.33 -3.02 -14.58
CA GLY A 135 -22.71 -1.78 -13.91
C GLY A 135 -21.53 -0.80 -13.70
N PRO A 136 -21.80 0.39 -13.10
CA PRO A 136 -20.88 1.51 -13.20
C PRO A 136 -19.61 1.39 -12.35
N VAL A 137 -18.59 2.15 -12.76
CA VAL A 137 -17.33 2.39 -12.04
C VAL A 137 -17.22 3.88 -11.72
N TRP A 138 -16.61 4.23 -10.58
CA TRP A 138 -16.31 5.62 -10.22
C TRP A 138 -14.80 5.81 -10.13
N VAL A 139 -14.28 6.72 -10.94
CA VAL A 139 -12.87 7.11 -10.96
C VAL A 139 -12.76 8.59 -10.59
N PHE A 140 -11.60 9.02 -10.11
CA PHE A 140 -11.38 10.44 -9.90
C PHE A 140 -11.49 11.21 -11.23
N ASP A 141 -11.94 12.46 -11.17
CA ASP A 141 -11.98 13.34 -12.34
C ASP A 141 -10.63 14.09 -12.49
N SER A 142 -10.62 15.30 -13.05
CA SER A 142 -9.40 16.10 -13.18
C SER A 142 -8.87 16.65 -11.85
N LEU A 143 -9.63 16.51 -10.75
CA LEU A 143 -9.28 17.00 -9.41
C LEU A 143 -8.84 18.47 -9.40
N GLY A 144 -9.48 19.29 -10.24
CA GLY A 144 -9.17 20.71 -10.40
C GLY A 144 -7.75 21.00 -10.94
N GLY A 145 -7.07 20.01 -11.52
CA GLY A 145 -5.70 20.16 -12.02
C GLY A 145 -4.65 20.31 -10.91
N ALA A 146 -4.97 19.91 -9.67
CA ALA A 146 -4.06 20.01 -8.54
C ALA A 146 -2.83 19.11 -8.74
N ALA A 147 -1.63 19.71 -8.71
CA ALA A 147 -0.38 19.02 -9.05
C ALA A 147 -0.07 17.85 -8.09
N ASP A 148 -0.34 18.03 -6.80
CA ASP A 148 -0.17 17.02 -5.75
C ASP A 148 -1.15 15.85 -5.86
N LYS A 149 -2.21 15.98 -6.67
CA LYS A 149 -3.21 14.93 -6.94
C LYS A 149 -3.14 14.40 -8.36
N ALA A 150 -2.16 14.84 -9.16
CA ALA A 150 -2.04 14.50 -10.58
C ALA A 150 -1.92 12.98 -10.83
N PHE A 151 -1.42 12.21 -9.86
CA PHE A 151 -1.40 10.75 -9.93
C PHE A 151 -2.80 10.13 -10.00
N PHE A 152 -3.76 10.71 -9.28
CA PHE A 152 -5.12 10.14 -9.16
C PHE A 152 -6.03 10.56 -10.30
N ALA A 153 -5.79 11.74 -10.87
CA ALA A 153 -6.50 12.18 -12.06
C ALA A 153 -6.20 11.26 -13.26
N PRO A 154 -7.17 11.00 -14.15
CA PRO A 154 -6.93 10.26 -15.39
C PRO A 154 -5.80 10.88 -16.19
N HIS A 155 -4.77 10.09 -16.53
CA HIS A 155 -3.59 10.59 -17.23
C HIS A 155 -2.97 9.56 -18.16
N LEU A 156 -2.19 10.06 -19.11
CA LEU A 156 -1.24 9.25 -19.88
C LEU A 156 0.11 9.30 -19.17
N LEU A 157 0.60 8.14 -18.79
CA LEU A 157 1.95 7.93 -18.31
C LEU A 157 2.86 7.68 -19.52
N LEU A 158 3.83 8.57 -19.73
CA LEU A 158 4.74 8.58 -20.85
C LEU A 158 5.93 7.68 -20.55
N GLU A 159 6.16 6.69 -21.40
CA GLU A 159 7.34 5.82 -21.31
C GLU A 159 8.51 6.51 -22.01
N ASP A 160 9.62 6.78 -21.31
CA ASP A 160 10.82 7.35 -21.96
C ASP A 160 11.79 6.21 -22.36
N THR A 161 11.73 5.78 -23.62
CA THR A 161 12.65 4.75 -24.16
C THR A 161 14.08 5.24 -24.33
N ALA A 162 14.35 6.55 -24.36
CA ALA A 162 15.70 7.08 -24.48
C ALA A 162 16.56 6.80 -23.23
N THR A 163 15.93 6.39 -22.12
CA THR A 163 16.62 5.96 -20.89
C THR A 163 16.78 4.45 -20.75
N GLY A 164 16.38 3.64 -21.75
CA GLY A 164 16.55 2.19 -21.71
C GLY A 164 15.86 1.57 -20.49
N GLY A 165 14.53 1.49 -20.51
CA GLY A 165 13.73 0.63 -19.64
C GLY A 165 14.30 0.41 -18.23
N ALA A 166 14.28 1.46 -17.40
CA ALA A 166 14.55 1.38 -15.98
C ALA A 166 15.92 0.81 -15.53
N ALA A 167 16.88 0.45 -16.39
CA ALA A 167 18.22 -0.02 -15.96
C ALA A 167 19.19 1.18 -15.86
N GLY A 168 19.37 1.74 -14.66
CA GLY A 168 20.31 2.84 -14.42
C GLY A 168 19.84 3.90 -13.43
N SER A 169 20.79 4.74 -13.01
CA SER A 169 20.67 5.83 -12.01
C SER A 169 19.34 6.59 -12.09
N GLY A 170 18.59 6.70 -10.99
CA GLY A 170 17.32 7.44 -10.93
C GLY A 170 16.12 6.63 -10.42
N ARG A 171 16.19 5.29 -10.37
CA ARG A 171 15.04 4.44 -9.98
C ARG A 171 14.60 4.72 -8.54
N ARG A 172 15.57 4.78 -7.62
CA ARG A 172 15.32 5.13 -6.22
C ARG A 172 14.78 6.55 -6.09
N GLU A 173 15.31 7.49 -6.86
CA GLU A 173 14.88 8.88 -6.84
C GLU A 173 13.42 9.02 -7.27
N ARG A 174 12.99 8.30 -8.31
CA ARG A 174 11.59 8.27 -8.76
C ARG A 174 10.68 7.60 -7.74
N PHE A 175 11.10 6.46 -7.18
CA PHE A 175 10.40 5.82 -6.06
C PHE A 175 10.23 6.79 -4.89
N LEU A 176 11.30 7.45 -4.44
CA LEU A 176 11.26 8.39 -3.33
C LEU A 176 10.46 9.66 -3.66
N ALA A 177 10.45 10.12 -4.91
CA ALA A 177 9.62 11.23 -5.34
C ALA A 177 8.13 10.89 -5.26
N ALA A 178 7.73 9.73 -5.78
CA ALA A 178 6.36 9.23 -5.66
C ALA A 178 6.00 8.97 -4.19
N PHE A 179 6.85 8.25 -3.46
CA PHE A 179 6.55 7.80 -2.10
C PHE A 179 6.44 8.94 -1.10
N LEU A 180 7.32 9.96 -1.18
CA LEU A 180 7.31 11.15 -0.31
C LEU A 180 6.33 12.24 -0.80
N SER A 181 5.19 11.82 -1.38
CA SER A 181 4.12 12.69 -1.88
C SER A 181 2.78 11.96 -1.77
N LEU A 182 1.66 12.67 -2.00
CA LEU A 182 0.33 12.07 -2.03
C LEU A 182 0.16 10.97 -3.10
N THR A 183 1.10 10.80 -4.05
CA THR A 183 1.08 9.65 -4.96
C THR A 183 0.97 8.32 -4.19
N SER A 184 1.54 8.23 -2.98
CA SER A 184 1.47 7.01 -2.16
C SER A 184 0.24 6.90 -1.27
N LEU A 185 -0.71 7.85 -1.33
CA LEU A 185 -1.92 7.88 -0.50
C LEU A 185 -2.78 6.60 -0.67
N GLN A 186 -3.28 6.08 0.45
CA GLN A 186 -4.08 4.86 0.53
C GLN A 186 -5.27 5.02 1.46
N PRO A 187 -6.34 4.20 1.36
CA PRO A 187 -7.45 4.26 2.31
C PRO A 187 -6.98 4.13 3.77
N PHE A 188 -7.58 4.94 4.64
CA PHE A 188 -7.22 4.95 6.06
C PHE A 188 -7.41 3.56 6.68
N GLY A 189 -6.42 3.16 7.49
CA GLY A 189 -6.37 1.87 8.16
C GLY A 189 -5.03 1.19 7.90
N TRP A 190 -5.02 -0.13 7.74
CA TRP A 190 -3.77 -0.88 7.58
C TRP A 190 -3.03 -0.52 6.29
N ILE A 191 -3.78 -0.22 5.22
CA ILE A 191 -3.21 0.09 3.90
C ILE A 191 -2.38 1.40 3.98
N GLU A 192 -2.99 2.46 4.52
CA GLU A 192 -2.31 3.73 4.81
C GLU A 192 -1.26 3.59 5.91
N GLY A 193 -1.51 2.78 6.94
CA GLY A 193 -0.56 2.55 8.02
C GLY A 193 0.79 1.99 7.54
N CYS A 194 0.81 1.13 6.51
CA CYS A 194 2.06 0.68 5.87
C CYS A 194 2.84 1.85 5.25
N VAL A 195 2.14 2.80 4.62
CA VAL A 195 2.72 3.98 3.99
C VAL A 195 3.28 4.92 5.05
N LEU A 196 2.49 5.23 6.09
CA LEU A 196 2.92 6.08 7.20
C LEU A 196 4.17 5.51 7.89
N ASP A 197 4.22 4.20 8.15
CA ASP A 197 5.41 3.56 8.73
C ASP A 197 6.64 3.72 7.82
N GLY A 198 6.48 3.51 6.50
CA GLY A 198 7.55 3.71 5.54
C GLY A 198 8.03 5.17 5.49
N LEU A 199 7.12 6.14 5.51
CA LEU A 199 7.45 7.57 5.57
C LEU A 199 8.22 7.90 6.85
N TYR A 200 7.77 7.38 7.99
CA TYR A 200 8.40 7.60 9.28
C TYR A 200 9.82 6.98 9.33
N ASP A 201 9.99 5.77 8.82
CA ASP A 201 11.27 5.07 8.83
C ASP A 201 12.30 5.72 7.88
N LEU A 202 11.86 6.40 6.82
CA LEU A 202 12.75 7.12 5.90
C LEU A 202 13.30 8.43 6.46
N ARG A 203 12.75 8.97 7.57
CA ARG A 203 13.16 10.28 8.15
C ARG A 203 14.68 10.45 8.29
N PRO A 204 15.46 9.46 8.80
CA PRO A 204 16.91 9.59 8.94
C PRO A 204 17.67 9.62 7.60
N HIS A 205 17.06 9.12 6.52
CA HIS A 205 17.72 8.89 5.24
C HIS A 205 17.39 9.94 4.17
N VAL A 206 16.21 10.56 4.28
CA VAL A 206 15.72 11.56 3.31
C VAL A 206 15.63 12.97 3.90
N GLY A 207 15.87 13.08 5.21
CA GLY A 207 15.73 14.30 6.01
C GLY A 207 14.35 14.36 6.65
N ALA A 208 14.32 14.52 7.98
CA ALA A 208 13.10 14.48 8.79
C ALA A 208 12.01 15.43 8.27
N ARG A 209 12.36 16.69 7.95
CA ARG A 209 11.41 17.66 7.40
C ARG A 209 10.70 17.15 6.15
N ARG A 210 11.43 16.56 5.19
CA ARG A 210 10.84 16.10 3.92
C ARG A 210 9.85 14.95 4.15
N ALA A 211 10.18 14.03 5.04
CA ALA A 211 9.29 12.93 5.40
C ALA A 211 8.11 13.40 6.27
N ASP A 212 8.33 14.33 7.19
CA ASP A 212 7.29 14.92 8.04
C ASP A 212 6.28 15.74 7.21
N ASP A 213 6.75 16.51 6.22
CA ASP A 213 5.87 17.23 5.27
C ASP A 213 4.94 16.25 4.51
N ALA A 214 5.45 15.08 4.10
CA ALA A 214 4.65 14.04 3.45
C ALA A 214 3.68 13.37 4.43
N LEU A 215 4.12 13.05 5.65
CA LEU A 215 3.26 12.51 6.71
C LEU A 215 2.08 13.45 7.02
N ASP A 216 2.32 14.75 7.09
CA ASP A 216 1.28 15.75 7.34
C ASP A 216 0.31 15.88 6.17
N ALA A 217 0.83 15.84 4.93
CA ALA A 217 -0.02 15.80 3.73
C ALA A 217 -0.97 14.60 3.73
N HIS A 218 -0.48 13.42 4.12
CA HIS A 218 -1.29 12.20 4.23
C HIS A 218 -2.32 12.27 5.38
N LEU A 219 -1.88 12.59 6.59
CA LEU A 219 -2.76 12.63 7.77
C LEU A 219 -3.87 13.68 7.61
N SER A 220 -3.58 14.81 6.96
CA SER A 220 -4.60 15.84 6.68
C SER A 220 -5.73 15.37 5.75
N GLN A 221 -5.58 14.24 5.04
CA GLN A 221 -6.69 13.66 4.26
C GLN A 221 -7.72 12.94 5.13
N TYR A 222 -7.38 12.62 6.38
CA TYR A 222 -8.18 11.76 7.28
C TYR A 222 -8.58 12.43 8.59
N LEU A 223 -8.13 13.66 8.82
CA LEU A 223 -8.34 14.39 10.05
C LEU A 223 -9.05 15.71 9.76
N ASP A 224 -10.06 16.05 10.57
CA ASP A 224 -10.65 17.38 10.57
C ASP A 224 -9.76 18.41 11.30
N ASP A 225 -10.16 19.67 11.30
CA ASP A 225 -9.43 20.78 11.95
C ASP A 225 -9.27 20.61 13.47
N HIS A 226 -9.96 19.63 14.08
CA HIS A 226 -9.87 19.28 15.49
C HIS A 226 -9.11 17.96 15.73
N GLY A 227 -8.46 17.39 14.72
CA GLY A 227 -7.73 16.13 14.80
C GLY A 227 -8.64 14.91 14.97
N ARG A 228 -9.94 15.02 14.63
CA ARG A 228 -10.88 13.89 14.66
C ARG A 228 -10.91 13.21 13.30
N LEU A 229 -11.13 11.90 13.32
CA LEU A 229 -11.22 11.12 12.08
C LEU A 229 -12.34 11.61 11.17
N ARG A 230 -12.01 11.77 9.90
CA ARG A 230 -12.92 12.00 8.78
C ARG A 230 -12.44 11.18 7.59
N TYR A 231 -13.00 9.98 7.44
CA TYR A 231 -12.58 9.02 6.42
C TYR A 231 -13.74 8.09 6.05
N GLU A 232 -13.51 7.25 5.07
CA GLU A 232 -14.41 6.22 4.61
C GLU A 232 -13.84 4.84 4.96
N ASP A 233 -14.71 3.93 5.39
CA ASP A 233 -14.32 2.54 5.57
C ASP A 233 -13.93 1.87 4.23
N LEU A 234 -13.47 0.63 4.30
CA LEU A 234 -13.13 -0.12 3.09
C LEU A 234 -14.32 -0.33 2.14
N PHE A 235 -15.56 0.02 2.50
CA PHE A 235 -16.75 -0.04 1.62
C PHE A 235 -17.14 1.34 1.09
N SER A 236 -16.25 2.34 1.21
CA SER A 236 -16.49 3.75 0.88
C SER A 236 -17.62 4.41 1.68
N ARG A 237 -17.98 3.86 2.85
CA ARG A 237 -19.00 4.43 3.72
C ARG A 237 -18.35 5.37 4.74
N PRO A 238 -18.91 6.57 4.99
CA PRO A 238 -18.39 7.47 6.01
C PRO A 238 -18.25 6.80 7.39
N ALA A 239 -17.08 7.00 7.99
CA ALA A 239 -16.71 6.50 9.32
C ALA A 239 -16.22 7.62 10.24
N ASP A 240 -16.74 8.83 10.06
CA ASP A 240 -16.35 10.03 10.80
C ASP A 240 -16.42 9.80 12.31
N GLY A 241 -15.36 10.19 13.01
CA GLY A 241 -15.23 10.11 14.46
C GLY A 241 -15.12 8.70 15.05
N ARG A 242 -15.05 7.63 14.24
CA ARG A 242 -15.03 6.24 14.75
C ARG A 242 -14.04 5.33 14.02
N LEU A 243 -13.53 4.34 14.73
CA LEU A 243 -12.79 3.21 14.15
C LEU A 243 -13.79 2.11 13.78
N THR A 244 -13.53 1.40 12.68
CA THR A 244 -14.48 0.42 12.11
C THR A 244 -14.04 -1.03 12.27
N THR A 245 -12.73 -1.30 12.27
CA THR A 245 -12.16 -2.65 12.38
C THR A 245 -10.83 -2.59 13.15
N ILE A 246 -10.30 -3.74 13.58
CA ILE A 246 -8.94 -3.81 14.16
C ILE A 246 -7.84 -3.38 13.17
N GLU A 247 -8.15 -3.33 11.88
CA GLU A 247 -7.19 -2.90 10.87
C GLU A 247 -7.07 -1.37 10.81
N ALA A 248 -8.08 -0.64 11.31
CA ALA A 248 -8.10 0.81 11.32
C ALA A 248 -7.09 1.45 12.31
N THR A 249 -6.40 0.65 13.12
CA THR A 249 -5.55 1.14 14.22
C THR A 249 -4.06 1.21 13.92
N LEU A 250 -3.60 0.69 12.77
CA LEU A 250 -2.19 0.75 12.38
C LEU A 250 -1.63 2.20 12.33
N PRO A 251 -2.35 3.21 11.80
CA PRO A 251 -1.86 4.60 11.78
C PRO A 251 -1.47 5.15 13.15
N ALA A 252 -2.04 4.62 14.24
CA ALA A 252 -1.69 5.03 15.60
C ALA A 252 -0.22 4.78 15.95
N GLY A 253 0.44 3.80 15.32
CA GLY A 253 1.85 3.47 15.58
C GLY A 253 2.80 4.60 15.22
N VAL A 254 2.55 5.31 14.11
CA VAL A 254 3.32 6.52 13.73
C VAL A 254 2.83 7.74 14.49
N LEU A 255 1.51 7.89 14.61
CA LEU A 255 0.92 9.06 15.24
C LEU A 255 1.37 9.23 16.69
N VAL A 256 1.41 8.15 17.48
CA VAL A 256 1.84 8.21 18.89
C VAL A 256 3.33 8.56 19.05
N LYS A 257 4.16 8.27 18.04
CA LYS A 257 5.59 8.63 18.05
C LYS A 257 5.81 10.11 17.73
N ARG A 258 4.95 10.70 16.90
CA ARG A 258 5.01 12.11 16.50
C ARG A 258 4.31 13.00 17.51
N ASP A 259 3.08 12.65 17.87
CA ASP A 259 2.22 13.38 18.80
C ASP A 259 1.51 12.40 19.75
N PRO A 260 2.13 12.05 20.89
CA PRO A 260 1.51 11.21 21.91
C PRO A 260 0.23 11.80 22.50
N GLY A 261 0.02 13.11 22.40
CA GLY A 261 -1.15 13.83 22.91
C GLY A 261 -2.33 13.87 21.94
N HIS A 262 -2.18 13.35 20.72
CA HIS A 262 -3.20 13.43 19.69
C HIS A 262 -4.51 12.71 20.13
N PRO A 263 -5.70 13.31 19.93
CA PRO A 263 -6.98 12.76 20.43
C PRO A 263 -7.28 11.35 19.90
N LEU A 264 -6.84 11.03 18.69
CA LEU A 264 -6.97 9.69 18.11
C LEU A 264 -6.28 8.59 18.95
N ILE A 265 -5.18 8.89 19.66
CA ILE A 265 -4.47 7.88 20.46
C ILE A 265 -5.35 7.38 21.61
N ALA A 266 -6.02 8.28 22.31
CA ALA A 266 -6.97 7.92 23.35
C ALA A 266 -8.15 7.12 22.79
N ALA A 267 -8.67 7.53 21.63
CA ALA A 267 -9.76 6.82 20.95
C ALA A 267 -9.36 5.39 20.53
N VAL A 268 -8.14 5.19 20.02
CA VAL A 268 -7.61 3.88 19.64
C VAL A 268 -7.46 2.96 20.84
N ILE A 269 -6.91 3.46 21.96
CA ILE A 269 -6.76 2.67 23.20
C ILE A 269 -8.13 2.23 23.74
N ALA A 270 -9.10 3.15 23.75
CA ALA A 270 -10.48 2.83 24.16
C ALA A 270 -11.12 1.80 23.22
N TYR A 271 -10.86 1.91 21.91
CA TYR A 271 -11.36 0.98 20.92
C TYR A 271 -10.80 -0.43 21.11
N TRP A 272 -9.49 -0.58 21.34
CA TRP A 272 -8.89 -1.87 21.66
C TRP A 272 -9.51 -2.51 22.91
N ALA A 273 -9.73 -1.73 23.97
CA ALA A 273 -10.38 -2.22 25.18
C ALA A 273 -11.81 -2.71 24.90
N SER A 274 -12.55 -2.04 24.00
CA SER A 274 -13.92 -2.44 23.64
C SER A 274 -14.01 -3.75 22.82
N LEU A 275 -12.92 -4.12 22.15
CA LEU A 275 -12.83 -5.32 21.31
C LEU A 275 -12.07 -6.47 21.99
N GLU A 276 -11.56 -6.27 23.20
CA GLU A 276 -10.80 -7.30 23.89
C GLU A 276 -11.71 -8.46 24.31
N LYS A 277 -11.33 -9.67 23.89
CA LYS A 277 -11.94 -10.93 24.31
C LYS A 277 -10.84 -11.94 24.53
N GLU A 278 -10.89 -12.66 25.66
CA GLU A 278 -9.90 -13.71 25.98
C GLU A 278 -8.44 -13.20 25.90
N GLY A 279 -8.19 -11.95 26.29
CA GLY A 279 -6.87 -11.31 26.23
C GLY A 279 -6.39 -10.90 24.83
N LEU A 280 -7.22 -11.06 23.79
CA LEU A 280 -6.93 -10.64 22.42
C LEU A 280 -7.92 -9.58 21.93
N VAL A 281 -7.40 -8.59 21.22
CA VAL A 281 -8.21 -7.62 20.48
C VAL A 281 -8.57 -8.25 19.14
N MET A 282 -9.86 -8.44 18.87
CA MET A 282 -10.36 -9.15 17.68
C MET A 282 -11.70 -8.59 17.19
N ASP A 283 -11.93 -8.67 15.87
CA ASP A 283 -13.25 -8.40 15.29
C ASP A 283 -14.15 -9.65 15.44
N GLY A 284 -15.24 -9.52 16.19
CA GLY A 284 -16.17 -10.62 16.44
C GLY A 284 -15.52 -11.75 17.26
N SER A 285 -15.31 -12.91 16.63
CA SER A 285 -14.66 -14.11 17.18
C SER A 285 -13.46 -14.58 16.34
N ILE A 286 -13.00 -13.75 15.41
CA ILE A 286 -11.99 -14.14 14.41
C ILE A 286 -10.64 -13.56 14.82
N VAL A 287 -9.66 -14.44 15.03
CA VAL A 287 -8.27 -14.05 15.23
C VAL A 287 -7.59 -14.00 13.88
N THR A 288 -6.92 -12.88 13.58
CA THR A 288 -6.28 -12.62 12.30
C THR A 288 -4.79 -12.29 12.47
N ALA A 289 -3.98 -12.62 11.47
CA ALA A 289 -2.56 -12.33 11.44
C ALA A 289 -2.27 -10.82 11.35
N GLU A 290 -3.15 -10.07 10.66
CA GLU A 290 -3.13 -8.61 10.54
C GLU A 290 -2.92 -7.96 11.90
N GLY A 291 -3.61 -8.42 12.94
CA GLY A 291 -3.52 -7.83 14.28
C GLY A 291 -2.16 -7.95 14.97
N ALA A 292 -1.24 -8.79 14.48
CA ALA A 292 0.15 -8.71 14.95
C ALA A 292 0.77 -7.35 14.57
N TYR A 293 0.48 -6.86 13.37
CA TYR A 293 0.99 -5.59 12.88
C TYR A 293 0.05 -4.42 13.21
N THR A 294 -1.26 -4.57 13.05
CA THR A 294 -2.21 -3.45 13.23
C THR A 294 -2.56 -3.17 14.70
N ILE A 295 -2.31 -4.11 15.62
CA ILE A 295 -2.60 -3.97 17.05
C ILE A 295 -1.33 -4.03 17.89
N ALA A 296 -0.59 -5.14 17.87
CA ALA A 296 0.51 -5.33 18.82
C ALA A 296 1.60 -4.26 18.66
N TYR A 297 1.98 -3.94 17.42
CA TYR A 297 2.98 -2.90 17.15
C TYR A 297 2.53 -1.50 17.61
N PRO A 298 1.37 -0.95 17.18
CA PRO A 298 0.91 0.35 17.66
C PRO A 298 0.71 0.39 19.18
N MET A 299 0.28 -0.72 19.79
CA MET A 299 0.11 -0.84 21.23
C MET A 299 1.46 -0.80 21.96
N ALA A 300 2.51 -1.42 21.41
CA ALA A 300 3.87 -1.33 21.93
C ALA A 300 4.44 0.10 21.80
N ALA A 301 4.26 0.74 20.65
CA ALA A 301 4.64 2.13 20.45
C ALA A 301 3.93 3.04 21.47
N ALA A 302 2.62 2.84 21.69
CA ALA A 302 1.87 3.57 22.70
C ALA A 302 2.35 3.27 24.13
N ALA A 303 2.69 2.02 24.45
CA ALA A 303 3.22 1.63 25.76
C ALA A 303 4.49 2.41 26.10
N VAL A 304 5.42 2.51 25.15
CA VAL A 304 6.68 3.24 25.31
C VAL A 304 6.43 4.74 25.39
N ARG A 305 5.72 5.31 24.41
CA ARG A 305 5.56 6.76 24.28
C ARG A 305 4.66 7.39 25.35
N LEU A 306 3.71 6.63 25.88
CA LEU A 306 2.82 7.06 26.97
C LEU A 306 3.28 6.57 28.35
N GLN A 307 4.37 5.80 28.43
CA GLN A 307 4.87 5.18 29.66
C GLN A 307 3.80 4.31 30.37
N ARG A 308 3.13 3.46 29.59
CA ARG A 308 2.03 2.60 30.02
C ARG A 308 2.44 1.12 29.91
N PRO A 309 3.17 0.55 30.89
CA PRO A 309 3.71 -0.82 30.80
C PRO A 309 2.64 -1.90 30.62
N ALA A 310 1.42 -1.68 31.13
CA ALA A 310 0.29 -2.60 30.90
C ALA A 310 -0.03 -2.80 29.40
N LEU A 311 0.16 -1.77 28.56
CA LEU A 311 0.01 -1.88 27.11
C LEU A 311 1.12 -2.73 26.49
N ALA A 312 2.34 -2.71 27.05
CA ALA A 312 3.44 -3.54 26.56
C ALA A 312 3.15 -5.03 26.82
N GLU A 313 2.66 -5.36 28.01
CA GLU A 313 2.24 -6.74 28.32
C GLU A 313 1.09 -7.18 27.41
N GLN A 314 0.12 -6.29 27.13
CA GLN A 314 -0.98 -6.59 26.23
C GLN A 314 -0.50 -6.77 24.78
N ALA A 315 0.49 -6.00 24.32
CA ALA A 315 1.10 -6.16 23.01
C ALA A 315 1.79 -7.53 22.88
N VAL A 316 2.55 -7.96 23.89
CA VAL A 316 3.15 -9.31 23.92
C VAL A 316 2.07 -10.39 23.91
N ARG A 317 0.99 -10.24 24.71
CA ARG A 317 -0.16 -11.15 24.69
C ARG A 317 -0.81 -11.21 23.29
N GLN A 318 -0.91 -10.09 22.57
CA GLN A 318 -1.44 -10.06 21.21
C GLN A 318 -0.65 -10.94 20.25
N LEU A 319 0.69 -10.95 20.36
CA LEU A 319 1.57 -11.74 19.51
C LEU A 319 1.54 -13.22 19.84
N LEU A 320 1.72 -13.57 21.13
CA LEU A 320 1.74 -14.96 21.56
C LEU A 320 0.37 -15.64 21.38
N GLY A 321 -0.72 -14.94 21.64
CA GLY A 321 -2.06 -15.49 21.41
C GLY A 321 -2.37 -15.70 19.92
N ARG A 322 -1.79 -14.90 19.02
CA ARG A 322 -1.86 -15.10 17.56
C ARG A 322 -0.99 -16.26 17.10
N ARG A 323 0.23 -16.40 17.64
CA ARG A 323 1.07 -17.60 17.43
C ARG A 323 0.28 -18.86 17.73
N ASP A 324 -0.29 -18.95 18.93
CA ASP A 324 -0.97 -20.16 19.40
C ASP A 324 -2.21 -20.49 18.55
N ARG A 325 -2.94 -19.47 18.08
CA ARG A 325 -4.17 -19.66 17.29
C ARG A 325 -3.93 -19.85 15.79
N LEU A 326 -2.83 -19.33 15.22
CA LEU A 326 -2.62 -19.27 13.77
C LEU A 326 -1.45 -20.14 13.25
N ALA A 327 -0.45 -20.44 14.07
CA ALA A 327 0.68 -21.28 13.65
C ALA A 327 0.40 -22.77 13.82
N ARG A 328 0.74 -23.59 12.82
CA ARG A 328 0.58 -25.06 12.84
C ARG A 328 1.82 -25.72 12.22
N GLY A 329 2.79 -26.08 13.07
CA GLY A 329 4.06 -26.61 12.59
C GLY A 329 4.78 -25.59 11.70
N ARG A 330 5.00 -25.93 10.42
CA ARG A 330 5.58 -25.00 9.44
C ARG A 330 4.55 -24.07 8.80
N ASP A 331 3.27 -24.39 8.90
CA ASP A 331 2.20 -23.60 8.30
C ASP A 331 1.78 -22.44 9.21
N PHE A 332 1.31 -21.37 8.57
CA PHE A 332 0.73 -20.22 9.24
C PHE A 332 -0.51 -19.76 8.49
N TYR A 333 -1.58 -19.46 9.21
CA TYR A 333 -2.88 -19.11 8.61
C TYR A 333 -3.19 -17.64 8.83
N LEU A 334 -3.83 -16.99 7.86
CA LEU A 334 -4.29 -15.61 8.03
C LEU A 334 -5.35 -15.48 9.12
N ARG A 335 -6.32 -16.41 9.15
CA ARG A 335 -7.50 -16.30 10.03
C ARG A 335 -7.80 -17.62 10.70
N SER A 336 -8.26 -17.51 11.94
CA SER A 336 -8.80 -18.59 12.76
C SER A 336 -10.11 -18.11 13.39
N ALA A 337 -11.21 -18.78 13.04
CA ALA A 337 -12.54 -18.51 13.57
C ALA A 337 -13.03 -19.69 14.43
N ASP A 338 -14.02 -19.42 15.28
CA ASP A 338 -14.75 -20.44 16.05
C ASP A 338 -13.82 -21.34 16.87
N GLY A 339 -12.89 -20.73 17.60
CA GLY A 339 -11.92 -21.46 18.42
C GLY A 339 -10.92 -22.31 17.63
N GLY A 340 -10.74 -22.04 16.33
CA GLY A 340 -9.85 -22.78 15.45
C GLY A 340 -10.51 -23.87 14.62
N ALA A 341 -11.85 -24.00 14.68
CA ALA A 341 -12.59 -24.94 13.85
C ALA A 341 -12.49 -24.60 12.36
N ARG A 342 -12.30 -23.32 12.02
CA ARG A 342 -12.12 -22.86 10.64
C ARG A 342 -10.88 -21.97 10.51
N MET A 343 -9.92 -22.44 9.74
CA MET A 343 -8.68 -21.71 9.41
C MET A 343 -8.59 -21.50 7.90
N THR A 344 -8.20 -20.30 7.46
CA THR A 344 -8.23 -19.90 6.04
C THR A 344 -6.96 -19.19 5.60
N PHE A 345 -6.69 -19.17 4.28
CA PHE A 345 -5.50 -18.57 3.67
C PHE A 345 -4.19 -19.10 4.29
N ARG A 346 -4.05 -20.43 4.28
CA ARG A 346 -2.83 -21.12 4.73
C ARG A 346 -1.64 -20.62 3.91
N ASN A 347 -0.59 -20.16 4.58
CA ASN A 347 0.67 -19.69 4.01
C ASN A 347 0.56 -18.55 3.01
N TRP A 348 -0.50 -17.74 3.08
CA TRP A 348 -0.61 -16.53 2.27
C TRP A 348 0.49 -15.52 2.62
N ALA A 349 1.19 -15.00 1.62
CA ALA A 349 2.41 -14.21 1.80
C ALA A 349 2.22 -12.97 2.66
N ARG A 350 1.09 -12.31 2.49
CA ARG A 350 0.77 -11.12 3.26
C ARG A 350 0.41 -11.44 4.71
N ALA A 351 -0.11 -12.64 5.01
CA ALA A 351 -0.26 -13.10 6.39
C ALA A 351 1.11 -13.21 7.10
N TRP A 352 2.10 -13.79 6.41
CA TRP A 352 3.47 -13.89 6.90
C TRP A 352 4.11 -12.51 7.10
N ALA A 353 3.90 -11.58 6.14
CA ALA A 353 4.37 -10.21 6.27
C ALA A 353 3.84 -9.54 7.54
N TRP A 354 2.53 -9.58 7.79
CA TRP A 354 1.92 -8.98 8.99
C TRP A 354 2.41 -9.61 10.28
N TYR A 355 2.54 -10.93 10.28
CA TYR A 355 3.00 -11.64 11.45
C TYR A 355 4.44 -11.28 11.80
N LEU A 356 5.35 -11.37 10.83
CA LEU A 356 6.77 -11.06 11.02
C LEU A 356 7.00 -9.57 11.31
N LEU A 357 6.35 -8.65 10.57
CA LEU A 357 6.47 -7.22 10.83
C LEU A 357 5.92 -6.85 12.21
N GLY A 358 4.76 -7.39 12.58
CA GLY A 358 4.16 -7.17 13.88
C GLY A 358 5.08 -7.62 15.02
N MET A 359 5.68 -8.80 14.89
CA MET A 359 6.65 -9.32 15.86
C MET A 359 7.90 -8.48 15.94
N THR A 360 8.56 -8.25 14.80
CA THR A 360 9.81 -7.49 14.74
C THR A 360 9.60 -6.08 15.31
N ARG A 361 8.58 -5.35 14.82
CA ARG A 361 8.34 -3.98 15.28
C ARG A 361 7.98 -3.92 16.76
N THR A 362 7.09 -4.79 17.23
CA THR A 362 6.75 -4.85 18.67
C THR A 362 7.99 -5.11 19.52
N TRP A 363 8.81 -6.10 19.13
CA TRP A 363 10.04 -6.41 19.85
C TRP A 363 11.02 -5.22 19.85
N THR A 364 11.21 -4.56 18.70
CA THR A 364 12.08 -3.39 18.58
C THR A 364 11.58 -2.24 19.44
N GLU A 365 10.30 -1.87 19.36
CA GLU A 365 9.74 -0.78 20.17
C GLU A 365 9.95 -1.03 21.66
N LEU A 366 9.64 -2.24 22.14
CA LEU A 366 9.75 -2.56 23.57
C LEU A 366 11.22 -2.60 24.02
N THR A 367 12.12 -3.19 23.25
CA THR A 367 13.54 -3.28 23.60
C THR A 367 14.19 -1.89 23.59
N ASP A 368 14.05 -1.13 22.50
CA ASP A 368 14.63 0.21 22.36
C ASP A 368 13.99 1.21 23.34
N GLY A 369 12.72 0.99 23.69
CA GLY A 369 11.97 1.77 24.65
C GLY A 369 12.26 1.48 26.13
N GLY A 370 13.22 0.60 26.44
CA GLY A 370 13.58 0.25 27.81
C GLY A 370 12.61 -0.70 28.52
N LEU A 371 11.76 -1.40 27.76
CA LEU A 371 10.78 -2.38 28.23
C LEU A 371 11.16 -3.83 27.85
N ALA A 372 12.46 -4.10 27.67
CA ALA A 372 12.98 -5.44 27.35
C ALA A 372 12.66 -6.51 28.43
N GLY A 373 12.31 -6.10 29.65
CA GLY A 373 11.95 -6.99 30.75
C GLY A 373 10.49 -7.45 30.79
N VAL A 374 9.65 -7.07 29.81
CA VAL A 374 8.24 -7.48 29.75
C VAL A 374 8.14 -9.00 29.58
N ALA A 375 7.31 -9.63 30.42
CA ALA A 375 7.11 -11.08 30.38
C ALA A 375 6.58 -11.54 29.02
N GLY A 376 7.12 -12.65 28.49
CA GLY A 376 6.74 -13.21 27.19
C GLY A 376 7.56 -12.67 26.00
N LEU A 377 8.37 -11.62 26.19
CA LEU A 377 9.17 -11.04 25.11
C LEU A 377 10.25 -12.00 24.56
N PRO A 378 10.96 -12.81 25.39
CA PRO A 378 11.86 -13.84 24.88
C PRO A 378 11.15 -14.89 24.01
N GLU A 379 9.91 -15.24 24.33
CA GLU A 379 9.09 -16.16 23.55
C GLU A 379 8.65 -15.55 22.22
N VAL A 380 8.42 -14.23 22.18
CA VAL A 380 8.20 -13.49 20.91
C VAL A 380 9.46 -13.54 20.05
N GLU A 381 10.65 -13.33 20.63
CA GLU A 381 11.91 -13.42 19.88
C GLU A 381 12.16 -14.82 19.32
N ALA A 382 11.95 -15.86 20.13
CA ALA A 382 12.09 -17.25 19.71
C ALA A 382 11.14 -17.59 18.56
N GLU A 383 9.89 -17.12 18.65
CA GLU A 383 8.90 -17.28 17.60
C GLU A 383 9.26 -16.50 16.32
N LEU A 384 9.75 -15.26 16.45
CA LEU A 384 10.22 -14.46 15.31
C LEU A 384 11.35 -15.19 14.58
N ARG A 385 12.33 -15.74 15.30
CA ARG A 385 13.43 -16.54 14.72
C ARG A 385 12.91 -17.78 13.98
N ARG A 386 11.97 -18.51 14.59
CA ARG A 386 11.34 -19.70 13.98
C ARG A 386 10.56 -19.33 12.71
N ALA A 387 9.72 -18.31 12.78
CA ALA A 387 8.88 -17.86 11.68
C ALA A 387 9.71 -17.29 10.52
N ALA A 388 10.77 -16.52 10.81
CA ALA A 388 11.70 -16.01 9.81
C ALA A 388 12.41 -17.15 9.05
N ALA A 389 12.88 -18.17 9.77
CA ALA A 389 13.50 -19.35 9.16
C ALA A 389 12.49 -20.14 8.29
N ALA A 390 11.25 -20.30 8.77
CA ALA A 390 10.19 -20.96 8.00
C ALA A 390 9.87 -20.21 6.71
N ALA A 391 9.66 -18.88 6.78
CA ALA A 391 9.39 -18.06 5.61
C ALA A 391 10.55 -18.14 4.59
N LEU A 392 11.80 -17.99 5.04
CA LEU A 392 12.97 -18.08 4.15
C LEU A 392 13.11 -19.43 3.44
N SER A 393 12.66 -20.53 4.06
CA SER A 393 12.73 -21.86 3.45
C SER A 393 11.87 -22.00 2.18
N TRP A 394 10.92 -21.09 1.98
CA TRP A 394 10.04 -21.03 0.82
C TRP A 394 10.38 -19.91 -0.17
N ARG A 395 11.48 -19.18 0.06
CA ARG A 395 11.88 -18.11 -0.86
C ARG A 395 12.28 -18.71 -2.21
N GLY A 396 11.73 -18.15 -3.28
CA GLY A 396 11.98 -18.56 -4.66
C GLY A 396 13.41 -18.26 -5.13
N ALA A 397 13.76 -18.84 -6.27
CA ALA A 397 15.06 -18.62 -6.92
C ALA A 397 15.23 -17.15 -7.38
N ASP A 398 14.11 -16.49 -7.71
CA ASP A 398 13.99 -15.06 -8.01
C ASP A 398 14.16 -14.15 -6.78
N ARG A 399 14.43 -14.75 -5.60
CA ARG A 399 14.61 -14.06 -4.31
C ARG A 399 13.34 -13.40 -3.78
N LEU A 400 12.18 -13.75 -4.33
CA LEU A 400 10.87 -13.31 -3.88
C LEU A 400 10.06 -14.50 -3.35
N TRP A 401 8.86 -14.23 -2.84
CA TRP A 401 7.90 -15.24 -2.44
C TRP A 401 6.70 -15.24 -3.38
N SER A 402 6.10 -16.42 -3.54
CA SER A 402 4.81 -16.56 -4.22
C SER A 402 3.67 -16.11 -3.31
N CYS A 403 2.50 -15.80 -3.88
CA CYS A 403 1.32 -15.33 -3.14
C CYS A 403 0.93 -16.27 -2.00
N TYR A 404 1.18 -17.57 -2.19
CA TYR A 404 1.20 -18.58 -1.15
C TYR A 404 2.60 -19.19 -1.09
N LEU A 405 3.25 -19.13 0.07
CA LEU A 405 4.66 -19.47 0.21
C LEU A 405 4.93 -20.94 -0.13
N ASP A 406 4.01 -21.84 0.22
CA ASP A 406 4.08 -23.27 -0.03
C ASP A 406 3.59 -23.68 -1.43
N ASP A 407 3.15 -22.72 -2.26
CA ASP A 407 2.58 -22.96 -3.58
C ASP A 407 3.17 -21.99 -4.62
N PRO A 408 4.30 -22.38 -5.26
CA PRO A 408 4.92 -21.57 -6.32
C PRO A 408 4.01 -21.29 -7.52
N ALA A 409 3.00 -22.13 -7.77
CA ALA A 409 2.07 -21.93 -8.87
C ALA A 409 1.13 -20.74 -8.65
N SER A 410 0.99 -20.27 -7.40
CA SER A 410 0.26 -19.04 -7.08
C SER A 410 0.91 -17.77 -7.62
N GLY A 411 2.17 -17.87 -8.11
CA GLY A 411 2.92 -16.80 -8.77
C GLY A 411 3.54 -15.79 -7.81
N THR A 412 4.61 -15.13 -8.24
CA THR A 412 5.34 -14.11 -7.48
C THR A 412 4.41 -13.00 -6.97
N GLU A 413 4.66 -12.54 -5.74
CA GLU A 413 3.84 -11.53 -5.07
C GLU A 413 4.74 -10.55 -4.31
N THR A 414 4.68 -9.26 -4.69
CA THR A 414 5.67 -8.27 -4.27
C THR A 414 5.37 -7.65 -2.91
N SER A 415 4.11 -7.55 -2.48
CA SER A 415 3.79 -6.91 -1.18
C SER A 415 4.18 -7.78 0.02
N GLY A 416 3.84 -9.06 -0.01
CA GLY A 416 4.27 -10.07 0.94
C GLY A 416 5.79 -10.22 0.93
N SER A 417 6.42 -10.24 -0.25
CA SER A 417 7.88 -10.27 -0.35
C SER A 417 8.54 -9.05 0.29
N ALA A 418 8.03 -7.83 0.02
CA ALA A 418 8.52 -6.60 0.61
C ALA A 418 8.33 -6.59 2.14
N GLY A 419 7.16 -7.00 2.63
CA GLY A 419 6.87 -7.02 4.07
C GLY A 419 7.68 -8.07 4.85
N ILE A 420 7.84 -9.29 4.30
CA ILE A 420 8.71 -10.32 4.89
C ILE A 420 10.15 -9.81 4.93
N ALA A 421 10.69 -9.31 3.81
CA ALA A 421 12.06 -8.81 3.77
C ALA A 421 12.27 -7.59 4.69
N ALA A 422 11.30 -6.68 4.80
CA ALA A 422 11.35 -5.57 5.75
C ALA A 422 11.45 -6.08 7.19
N ALA A 423 10.66 -7.08 7.58
CA ALA A 423 10.75 -7.68 8.91
C ALA A 423 12.11 -8.35 9.18
N LEU A 424 12.69 -9.01 8.17
CA LEU A 424 14.02 -9.61 8.25
C LEU A 424 15.11 -8.55 8.44
N ALA A 425 15.09 -7.47 7.65
CA ALA A 425 16.06 -6.38 7.74
C ALA A 425 15.93 -5.62 9.07
N LEU A 426 14.71 -5.29 9.49
CA LEU A 426 14.43 -4.62 10.77
C LEU A 426 14.90 -5.47 11.95
N GLY A 427 14.62 -6.78 11.93
CA GLY A 427 15.02 -7.69 13.01
C GLY A 427 16.53 -7.88 13.07
N ALA A 428 17.22 -7.92 11.93
CA ALA A 428 18.68 -7.93 11.88
C ALA A 428 19.27 -6.63 12.44
N ARG A 429 18.72 -5.47 12.03
CA ARG A 429 19.15 -4.16 12.50
C ARG A 429 18.99 -3.99 14.01
N SER A 430 17.90 -4.50 14.59
CA SER A 430 17.64 -4.41 16.03
C SER A 430 18.30 -5.51 16.86
N GLY A 431 18.98 -6.47 16.23
CA GLY A 431 19.61 -7.61 16.92
C GLY A 431 18.68 -8.76 17.30
N ALA A 432 17.38 -8.69 16.94
CA ALA A 432 16.43 -9.79 17.16
C ALA A 432 16.70 -10.99 16.24
N LEU A 433 17.29 -10.73 15.07
CA LEU A 433 17.65 -11.73 14.07
C LEU A 433 19.14 -11.63 13.72
N PRO A 434 19.77 -12.71 13.21
CA PRO A 434 21.15 -12.67 12.73
C PRO A 434 21.34 -11.72 11.55
N GLU A 435 22.53 -11.13 11.41
CA GLU A 435 22.89 -10.20 10.32
C GLU A 435 22.67 -10.79 8.91
N ALA A 436 22.87 -12.11 8.75
CA ALA A 436 22.61 -12.81 7.49
C ALA A 436 21.16 -12.63 6.97
N MET A 437 20.21 -12.29 7.84
CA MET A 437 18.84 -11.97 7.42
C MET A 437 18.77 -10.65 6.62
N ALA A 438 19.63 -9.67 6.94
CA ALA A 438 19.70 -8.42 6.19
C ALA A 438 20.29 -8.64 4.78
N GLU A 439 21.25 -9.54 4.62
CA GLU A 439 21.76 -9.92 3.29
C GLU A 439 20.64 -10.51 2.41
N ARG A 440 19.83 -11.43 2.96
CA ARG A 440 18.67 -12.00 2.25
C ARG A 440 17.60 -10.96 1.93
N ALA A 441 17.37 -10.02 2.83
CA ALA A 441 16.47 -8.90 2.60
C ALA A 441 17.00 -7.96 1.50
N CYS A 442 18.31 -7.72 1.44
CA CYS A 442 18.93 -6.91 0.38
C CYS A 442 18.85 -7.57 -1.01
N GLU A 443 19.00 -8.89 -1.09
CA GLU A 443 18.74 -9.64 -2.33
C GLU A 443 17.28 -9.48 -2.80
N THR A 444 16.34 -9.46 -1.85
CA THR A 444 14.91 -9.26 -2.13
C THR A 444 14.65 -7.83 -2.60
N LEU A 445 15.26 -6.83 -1.95
CA LEU A 445 15.20 -5.42 -2.39
C LEU A 445 15.61 -5.31 -3.86
N ASN A 446 16.75 -5.89 -4.24
CA ASN A 446 17.24 -5.89 -5.62
C ASN A 446 16.24 -6.53 -6.61
N ALA A 447 15.53 -7.59 -6.22
CA ALA A 447 14.50 -8.19 -7.06
C ALA A 447 13.25 -7.31 -7.17
N LEU A 448 12.82 -6.67 -6.07
CA LEU A 448 11.63 -5.82 -6.02
C LEU A 448 11.78 -4.55 -6.86
N THR A 449 13.00 -4.00 -7.00
CA THR A 449 13.20 -2.80 -7.81
C THR A 449 12.85 -3.02 -9.29
N GLY A 450 12.87 -4.27 -9.79
CA GLY A 450 12.43 -4.62 -11.14
C GLY A 450 10.91 -4.55 -11.36
N TYR A 451 10.12 -4.37 -10.30
CA TYR A 451 8.65 -4.27 -10.35
C TYR A 451 8.14 -2.83 -10.25
N LEU A 452 9.02 -1.84 -10.33
CA LEU A 452 8.62 -0.42 -10.28
C LEU A 452 8.26 0.08 -11.68
N SER A 453 7.14 0.78 -11.80
CA SER A 453 6.79 1.55 -12.99
C SER A 453 7.82 2.65 -13.27
N VAL A 454 7.75 3.24 -14.47
CA VAL A 454 8.61 4.37 -14.84
C VAL A 454 8.50 5.55 -13.86
N ASP A 455 7.33 5.76 -13.24
CA ASP A 455 7.11 6.78 -12.21
C ASP A 455 7.30 6.28 -10.77
N GLY A 456 7.84 5.08 -10.58
CA GLY A 456 8.28 4.59 -9.27
C GLY A 456 7.21 3.92 -8.42
N VAL A 457 6.09 3.46 -9.01
CA VAL A 457 5.02 2.75 -8.29
C VAL A 457 5.20 1.24 -8.41
N LEU A 458 5.01 0.53 -7.29
CA LEU A 458 5.23 -0.91 -7.22
C LEU A 458 4.05 -1.71 -7.83
N HIS A 459 4.36 -2.57 -8.80
CA HIS A 459 3.48 -3.59 -9.36
C HIS A 459 3.71 -4.97 -8.71
N GLY A 460 2.99 -5.99 -9.17
CA GLY A 460 3.17 -7.38 -8.73
C GLY A 460 2.51 -7.66 -7.39
N VAL A 461 1.68 -6.75 -6.90
CA VAL A 461 0.99 -6.88 -5.60
C VAL A 461 -0.27 -7.71 -5.78
N SER A 462 -0.52 -8.64 -4.86
CA SER A 462 -1.80 -9.37 -4.81
C SER A 462 -2.94 -8.42 -4.43
N GLN A 463 -4.08 -8.55 -5.11
CA GLN A 463 -5.27 -7.73 -4.83
C GLN A 463 -5.78 -7.94 -3.40
N HIS A 464 -6.56 -7.00 -2.87
CA HIS A 464 -7.31 -7.16 -1.62
C HIS A 464 -8.09 -8.50 -1.60
N ASN A 465 -8.04 -9.21 -0.47
CA ASN A 465 -8.50 -10.60 -0.38
C ASN A 465 -10.03 -10.78 -0.29
N ALA A 466 -10.81 -9.70 -0.50
CA ALA A 466 -12.27 -9.75 -0.55
C ALA A 466 -12.80 -10.72 -1.62
N GLY A 467 -12.04 -10.94 -2.69
CA GLY A 467 -12.37 -11.94 -3.72
C GLY A 467 -12.01 -13.38 -3.38
N GLY A 468 -11.55 -13.66 -2.16
CA GLY A 468 -11.30 -15.02 -1.68
C GLY A 468 -10.00 -15.65 -2.19
N ASP A 469 -9.83 -16.93 -1.86
CA ASP A 469 -8.61 -17.72 -2.13
C ASP A 469 -8.31 -17.85 -3.63
N GLU A 470 -9.34 -18.05 -4.45
CA GLU A 470 -9.22 -18.19 -5.91
C GLU A 470 -8.60 -16.94 -6.56
N LEU A 471 -9.07 -15.74 -6.20
CA LEU A 471 -8.49 -14.49 -6.69
C LEU A 471 -7.00 -14.37 -6.32
N GLN A 472 -6.65 -14.76 -5.09
CA GLN A 472 -5.27 -14.66 -4.61
C GLN A 472 -4.34 -15.66 -5.34
N ARG A 473 -4.82 -16.88 -5.62
CA ARG A 473 -4.05 -17.91 -6.33
C ARG A 473 -3.95 -17.68 -7.83
N GLY A 474 -4.97 -17.07 -8.44
CA GLY A 474 -5.11 -16.94 -9.89
C GLY A 474 -4.12 -16.01 -10.60
N GLY A 475 -3.03 -15.60 -9.96
CA GLY A 475 -1.99 -14.77 -10.57
C GLY A 475 -2.39 -13.32 -10.87
N TYR A 476 -3.59 -12.88 -10.50
CA TYR A 476 -4.01 -11.48 -10.68
C TYR A 476 -3.17 -10.56 -9.78
N ARG A 477 -2.47 -9.62 -10.39
CA ARG A 477 -1.60 -8.64 -9.72
C ARG A 477 -1.97 -7.24 -10.14
N VAL A 478 -1.70 -6.32 -9.23
CA VAL A 478 -2.07 -4.91 -9.34
C VAL A 478 -0.92 -4.03 -8.90
N TYR A 479 -1.05 -2.75 -9.24
CA TYR A 479 -0.31 -1.68 -8.60
C TYR A 479 -0.96 -1.37 -7.25
N ALA A 480 -0.15 -1.24 -6.20
CA ALA A 480 -0.64 -0.86 -4.88
C ALA A 480 0.44 -0.15 -4.07
N GLN A 481 0.16 1.09 -3.67
CA GLN A 481 1.12 1.93 -2.96
C GLN A 481 1.35 1.47 -1.51
N MET A 482 0.47 0.63 -0.93
CA MET A 482 0.77 -0.10 0.31
C MET A 482 2.04 -0.95 0.19
N GLY A 483 2.25 -1.61 -0.96
CA GLY A 483 3.49 -2.35 -1.23
C GLY A 483 4.71 -1.43 -1.27
N MET A 484 4.56 -0.17 -1.71
CA MET A 484 5.61 0.84 -1.62
C MET A 484 5.94 1.19 -0.16
N GLY A 485 4.93 1.24 0.72
CA GLY A 485 5.13 1.41 2.16
C GLY A 485 6.04 0.32 2.75
N LEU A 486 5.78 -0.94 2.42
CA LEU A 486 6.62 -2.07 2.84
C LEU A 486 8.03 -2.03 2.24
N LEU A 487 8.14 -1.65 0.96
CA LEU A 487 9.42 -1.47 0.30
C LEU A 487 10.25 -0.32 0.92
N ALA A 488 9.60 0.78 1.34
CA ALA A 488 10.26 1.89 2.01
C ALA A 488 10.78 1.48 3.40
N GLN A 489 10.02 0.69 4.16
CA GLN A 489 10.48 0.12 5.43
C GLN A 489 11.72 -0.76 5.22
N LEU A 490 11.74 -1.59 4.18
CA LEU A 490 12.90 -2.40 3.79
C LEU A 490 14.12 -1.53 3.41
N ASP A 491 13.94 -0.53 2.54
CA ASP A 491 15.02 0.38 2.13
C ASP A 491 15.61 1.12 3.34
N ALA A 492 14.76 1.67 4.21
CA ALA A 492 15.19 2.36 5.43
C ALA A 492 15.91 1.43 6.41
N ALA A 493 15.44 0.19 6.58
CA ALA A 493 16.10 -0.80 7.42
C ALA A 493 17.53 -1.09 6.96
N LEU A 494 17.72 -1.35 5.67
CA LEU A 494 19.03 -1.66 5.11
C LEU A 494 19.95 -0.43 5.04
N ALA A 495 19.42 0.74 4.70
CA ALA A 495 20.18 1.98 4.66
C ALA A 495 20.69 2.42 6.05
N GLY A 496 20.00 2.03 7.11
CA GLY A 496 20.42 2.25 8.50
C GLY A 496 21.53 1.32 9.01
N MET A 497 21.90 0.29 8.24
CA MET A 497 22.94 -0.67 8.62
C MET A 497 24.25 -0.36 7.87
N PRO A 498 25.35 -0.01 8.58
CA PRO A 498 26.63 0.32 7.94
C PRO A 498 27.15 -0.76 6.97
N GLY A 499 26.96 -2.05 7.31
CA GLY A 499 27.37 -3.17 6.46
C GLY A 499 26.51 -3.35 5.20
N MET A 500 25.26 -2.87 5.19
CA MET A 500 24.30 -3.11 4.09
C MET A 500 23.99 -1.87 3.25
N ALA A 501 24.29 -0.66 3.73
CA ALA A 501 23.95 0.58 3.04
C ALA A 501 24.50 0.63 1.60
N ALA A 502 25.75 0.19 1.39
CA ALA A 502 26.36 0.14 0.06
C ALA A 502 25.68 -0.91 -0.86
N ALA A 503 25.30 -2.06 -0.31
CA ALA A 503 24.61 -3.12 -1.05
C ALA A 503 23.18 -2.71 -1.43
N ALA A 504 22.47 -2.02 -0.53
CA ALA A 504 21.15 -1.45 -0.82
C ALA A 504 21.23 -0.36 -1.90
N ALA A 505 22.21 0.54 -1.81
CA ALA A 505 22.44 1.54 -2.86
C ALA A 505 22.75 0.88 -4.23
N GLU A 506 23.48 -0.22 -4.24
CA GLU A 506 23.76 -1.01 -5.44
C GLU A 506 22.50 -1.70 -6.00
N ALA A 507 21.65 -2.26 -5.14
CA ALA A 507 20.37 -2.88 -5.51
C ALA A 507 19.42 -1.91 -6.24
N TRP A 508 19.53 -0.61 -5.96
CA TRP A 508 18.79 0.44 -6.65
C TRP A 508 19.41 0.89 -7.98
N ARG A 509 20.69 0.61 -8.21
CA ARG A 509 21.41 1.00 -9.44
C ARG A 509 21.27 -0.03 -10.56
N ARG A 510 21.17 -1.30 -10.20
CA ARG A 510 20.86 -2.41 -11.11
C ARG A 510 19.41 -2.36 -11.53
#